data_AF-A0A7D9DJA9-F1
#
_entry.id   AF-A0A7D9DJA9-F1
#
_cell.length_a   1.000
_cell.length_b   1.000
_cell.length_c   1.000
_cell.angle_alpha   90.00
_cell.angle_beta   90.00
_cell.angle_gamma   90.00
#
_symmetry.space_group_name_H-M   'P 1'
#
loop_
_entity.id
_entity.type
_entity.pdbx_description
1 polymer ?
#
loop_
_entity_poly.entity_id
_entity_poly.type
_entity_poly.pdbx_seq_one_letter_code
_entity_poly.pdbx_strand_id
1 'polypeptide(L)'
;MNFALAPKSVPTKEIIASVEQGIKHLPNDEKNEVRERVCAVVKHAKCPQNKNLSCLEEKALKSLRGNKAILITKADKGNAVVVMNRADYQNQVNEMLEDKNIYTHITDKRRNPTSKTELELQDRLLRLKDTGHLTENQYKSLRPSDSYPAAFYGLPKIHKIPLIEKVDHFT
;
A
#
# COMPACT_ATOMS: atom_id res chain seq x y z
N MET A 1 9.01 -0.64 0.18
CA MET A 1 10.22 -1.48 0.22
C MET A 1 10.59 -1.88 -1.18
N ASN A 2 11.53 -1.12 -1.75
CA ASN A 2 12.10 -1.38 -3.06
C ASN A 2 13.43 -2.11 -2.85
N PHE A 3 13.38 -3.31 -2.27
CA PHE A 3 14.56 -4.18 -2.31
C PHE A 3 14.61 -4.77 -3.71
N ALA A 4 15.54 -4.28 -4.52
CA ALA A 4 15.72 -4.76 -5.88
C ALA A 4 16.48 -6.09 -5.86
N LEU A 5 15.76 -7.21 -5.71
CA LEU A 5 16.31 -8.50 -6.10
C LEU A 5 16.68 -8.42 -7.58
N ALA A 6 17.83 -8.98 -7.95
CA ALA A 6 18.24 -9.00 -9.35
C ALA A 6 17.14 -9.69 -10.17
N PRO A 7 16.52 -8.99 -11.14
CA PRO A 7 15.42 -9.54 -11.90
C PRO A 7 15.91 -10.72 -12.75
N LYS A 8 15.15 -11.81 -12.76
CA LYS A 8 15.46 -13.02 -13.56
C LYS A 8 15.17 -12.83 -15.05
N SER A 9 14.37 -11.82 -15.39
CA SER A 9 13.96 -11.45 -16.74
C SER A 9 13.88 -9.93 -16.82
N VAL A 10 14.18 -9.34 -17.98
CA VAL A 10 13.99 -7.90 -18.20
C VAL A 10 12.50 -7.58 -17.99
N PRO A 11 12.15 -6.59 -17.13
CA PRO A 11 10.76 -6.26 -16.82
C PRO A 11 10.13 -5.42 -17.95
N THR A 12 10.04 -6.01 -19.14
CA THR A 12 9.60 -5.33 -20.37
C THR A 12 8.25 -4.64 -20.22
N LYS A 13 7.30 -5.29 -19.54
CA LYS A 13 5.96 -4.72 -19.32
C LYS A 13 5.99 -3.44 -18.48
N GLU A 14 6.78 -3.43 -17.42
CA GLU A 14 6.90 -2.28 -16.52
C GLU A 14 7.62 -1.13 -17.20
N ILE A 15 8.68 -1.43 -17.96
CA ILE A 15 9.43 -0.45 -18.74
C ILE A 15 8.51 0.20 -19.78
N ILE A 16 7.80 -0.60 -20.57
CA ILE A 16 6.86 -0.09 -21.60
C ILE A 16 5.75 0.73 -20.94
N ALA A 17 5.12 0.22 -19.88
CA ALA A 17 4.04 0.94 -19.19
C ALA A 17 4.51 2.29 -18.63
N SER A 18 5.70 2.33 -18.03
CA SER A 18 6.28 3.56 -17.47
C SER A 18 6.62 4.57 -18.58
N VAL A 19 7.19 4.11 -19.69
CA VAL A 19 7.50 4.97 -20.84
C VAL A 19 6.22 5.50 -21.48
N GLU A 20 5.23 4.65 -21.77
CA GLU A 20 3.95 5.06 -22.38
C GLU A 20 3.21 6.08 -21.51
N GLN A 21 3.24 5.88 -20.20
CA GLN A 21 2.67 6.85 -19.26
C GLN A 21 3.43 8.19 -19.29
N GLY A 22 4.76 8.16 -19.42
CA GLY A 22 5.60 9.35 -19.53
C GLY A 22 5.42 10.14 -20.83
N ILE A 23 5.21 9.46 -21.96
CA ILE A 23 5.06 10.10 -23.28
C ILE A 23 3.60 10.45 -23.62
N LYS A 24 2.64 10.20 -22.73
CA LYS A 24 1.19 10.35 -22.99
C LYS A 24 0.82 11.73 -23.59
N HIS A 25 1.49 12.79 -23.17
CA HIS A 25 1.21 14.18 -23.57
C HIS A 25 1.88 14.61 -24.90
N LEU A 26 2.81 13.83 -25.43
CA LEU A 26 3.57 14.20 -26.63
C LEU A 26 2.76 13.99 -27.93
N PRO A 27 3.13 14.67 -29.02
CA PRO A 27 2.62 14.39 -30.36
C PRO A 27 2.94 12.94 -30.81
N ASN A 28 2.19 12.42 -31.79
CA ASN A 28 2.32 11.03 -32.22
C ASN A 28 3.69 10.70 -32.83
N ASP A 29 4.30 11.66 -33.53
CA ASP A 29 5.61 11.44 -34.17
C ASP A 29 6.72 11.25 -33.13
N GLU A 30 6.78 12.14 -32.13
CA GLU A 30 7.71 12.01 -30.99
C GLU A 30 7.45 10.73 -30.17
N LYS A 31 6.17 10.35 -29.99
CA LYS A 31 5.82 9.08 -29.33
C LYS A 31 6.39 7.87 -30.08
N ASN A 32 6.25 7.85 -31.40
CA ASN A 32 6.73 6.74 -32.22
C ASN A 32 8.25 6.67 -32.21
N GLU A 33 8.94 7.82 -32.25
CA GLU A 33 10.40 7.87 -32.12
C GLU A 33 10.88 7.27 -30.77
N VAL A 34 10.24 7.65 -29.65
CA VAL A 34 10.57 7.08 -28.34
C VAL A 34 10.26 5.59 -28.28
N ARG A 35 9.12 5.14 -28.83
CA ARG A 35 8.76 3.72 -28.89
C ARG A 35 9.78 2.90 -29.67
N GLU A 36 10.26 3.39 -30.81
CA GLU A 36 11.26 2.70 -31.61
C GLU A 36 12.57 2.53 -30.84
N ARG A 37 13.06 3.60 -30.22
CA ARG A 37 14.28 3.56 -29.40
C ARG A 37 14.14 2.59 -28.22
N VAL A 38 13.00 2.63 -27.51
CA VAL A 38 12.74 1.75 -26.38
C VAL A 38 12.60 0.30 -26.82
N CYS A 39 11.94 0.04 -27.96
CA CYS A 39 11.88 -1.30 -28.55
C CYS A 39 13.28 -1.84 -28.86
N ALA A 40 14.17 -1.02 -29.43
CA ALA A 40 15.55 -1.43 -29.70
C ALA A 40 16.31 -1.77 -28.41
N VAL A 41 16.24 -0.90 -27.39
CA VAL A 41 16.91 -1.11 -26.09
C VAL A 41 16.38 -2.38 -25.41
N VAL A 42 15.07 -2.58 -25.37
CA VAL A 42 14.45 -3.76 -24.72
C VAL A 42 14.81 -5.05 -25.46
N LYS A 43 14.86 -5.04 -26.80
CA LYS A 43 15.26 -6.21 -27.60
C LYS A 43 16.71 -6.64 -27.33
N HIS A 44 17.59 -5.70 -27.04
CA HIS A 44 19.00 -5.97 -26.76
C HIS A 44 19.34 -6.03 -25.26
N ALA A 45 18.38 -5.74 -24.38
CA ALA A 45 18.57 -5.78 -22.95
C ALA A 45 18.84 -7.21 -22.46
N LYS A 46 19.91 -7.36 -21.67
CA LYS A 46 20.25 -8.62 -20.99
C LYS A 46 19.94 -8.49 -19.51
N CYS A 47 19.54 -9.60 -18.91
CA CYS A 47 19.38 -9.63 -17.45
C CYS A 47 20.74 -9.51 -16.75
N PRO A 48 20.78 -8.94 -15.55
CA PRO A 48 21.97 -8.99 -14.71
C PRO A 48 22.43 -10.44 -14.56
N GLN A 49 23.71 -10.71 -14.87
CA GLN A 49 24.27 -12.05 -14.75
C GLN A 49 24.51 -12.46 -13.30
N ASN A 50 24.77 -11.47 -12.44
CA ASN A 50 25.09 -11.69 -11.04
C ASN A 50 23.83 -11.65 -10.19
N LYS A 51 23.62 -12.71 -9.41
CA LYS A 51 22.65 -12.69 -8.32
C LYS A 51 23.18 -11.80 -7.20
N ASN A 52 22.32 -10.98 -6.63
CA ASN A 52 22.65 -10.22 -5.43
C ASN A 52 22.38 -11.00 -4.13
N LEU A 53 21.95 -12.26 -4.23
CA LEU A 53 21.79 -13.20 -3.13
C LEU A 53 22.59 -14.47 -3.41
N SER A 54 23.26 -14.97 -2.38
CA SER A 54 23.88 -16.28 -2.37
C SER A 54 22.83 -17.41 -2.30
N CYS A 55 23.25 -18.64 -2.62
CA CYS A 55 22.40 -19.82 -2.50
C CYS A 55 21.93 -20.05 -1.05
N LEU A 56 22.79 -19.74 -0.07
CA LEU A 56 22.46 -19.90 1.35
C LEU A 56 21.40 -18.87 1.79
N GLU A 57 21.54 -17.60 1.39
CA GLU A 57 20.56 -16.56 1.67
C GLU A 57 19.21 -16.85 1.00
N GLU A 58 19.20 -17.32 -0.25
CA GLU A 58 17.97 -17.70 -0.95
C GLU A 58 17.25 -18.86 -0.23
N LYS A 59 18.00 -19.86 0.25
CA LYS A 59 17.46 -20.97 1.07
C LYS A 59 16.95 -20.48 2.41
N ALA A 60 17.67 -19.59 3.08
CA ALA A 60 17.25 -19.01 4.35
C ALA A 60 15.94 -18.22 4.19
N LEU A 61 15.81 -17.39 3.16
CA LEU A 61 14.58 -16.65 2.86
C LEU A 61 13.39 -17.58 2.54
N LYS A 62 13.63 -18.66 1.79
CA LYS A 62 12.60 -19.68 1.51
C LYS A 62 12.16 -20.41 2.79
N SER A 63 13.12 -20.78 3.64
CA SER A 63 12.83 -21.40 4.95
C SER A 63 12.03 -20.46 5.84
N LEU A 64 12.45 -19.20 5.93
CA LEU A 64 11.77 -18.17 6.71
C LEU A 64 10.33 -17.93 6.21
N ARG A 65 10.13 -17.85 4.88
CA ARG A 65 8.79 -17.75 4.28
C ARG A 65 7.92 -18.99 4.57
N GLY A 66 8.52 -20.17 4.67
CA GLY A 66 7.83 -21.42 4.95
C GLY A 66 7.38 -21.57 6.41
N ASN A 67 8.01 -20.84 7.33
CA ASN A 67 7.65 -20.88 8.74
C ASN A 67 6.33 -20.14 9.01
N LYS A 68 5.27 -20.90 9.31
CA LYS A 68 3.92 -20.34 9.57
C LYS A 68 3.78 -19.74 10.98
N ALA A 69 4.70 -20.01 11.89
CA ALA A 69 4.66 -19.48 13.26
C ALA A 69 5.11 -18.01 13.34
N ILE A 70 5.80 -17.52 12.31
CA ILE A 70 6.24 -16.13 12.22
C ILE A 70 5.38 -15.35 11.22
N LEU A 71 5.19 -14.08 11.51
CA LEU A 71 4.62 -13.10 10.60
C LEU A 71 5.73 -12.15 10.17
N ILE A 72 5.88 -11.99 8.85
CA ILE A 72 6.78 -10.99 8.25
C ILE A 72 5.89 -9.99 7.53
N THR A 73 5.85 -8.75 8.02
CA THR A 73 5.02 -7.69 7.45
C THR A 73 5.77 -6.36 7.47
N LYS A 74 5.21 -5.34 6.80
CA LYS A 74 5.75 -3.99 6.84
C LYS A 74 5.37 -3.33 8.17
N ALA A 75 6.21 -2.44 8.68
CA ALA A 75 5.80 -1.52 9.71
C ALA A 75 4.89 -0.42 9.13
N ASP A 76 4.01 0.13 9.97
CA ASP A 76 3.20 1.32 9.65
C ASP A 76 4.06 2.52 9.23
N LYS A 77 5.26 2.67 9.84
CA LYS A 77 6.16 3.81 9.62
C LYS A 77 7.61 3.36 9.43
N GLY A 78 8.37 4.18 8.71
CA GLY A 78 9.83 4.07 8.62
C GLY A 78 10.38 3.08 7.59
N ASN A 79 9.57 2.61 6.62
CA ASN A 79 9.98 1.65 5.58
C ASN A 79 10.71 0.41 6.16
N ALA A 80 10.27 -0.04 7.33
CA ALA A 80 10.85 -1.16 8.06
C ALA A 80 10.07 -2.46 7.83
N VAL A 81 10.75 -3.59 8.06
CA VAL A 81 10.16 -4.93 8.15
C VAL A 81 10.01 -5.28 9.62
N VAL A 82 8.87 -5.85 10.00
CA VAL A 82 8.66 -6.45 11.31
C VAL A 82 8.58 -7.97 11.14
N VAL A 83 9.35 -8.68 11.98
CA VAL A 83 9.26 -10.12 12.15
C VAL A 83 8.78 -10.37 13.57
N MET A 84 7.65 -11.06 13.72
CA MET A 84 7.05 -11.34 15.03
C MET A 84 6.35 -12.68 15.06
N ASN A 85 5.98 -13.15 16.25
CA ASN A 85 5.15 -14.35 16.40
C ASN A 85 3.76 -14.09 15.83
N ARG A 86 3.26 -15.03 15.02
CA ARG A 86 1.95 -14.93 14.38
C ARG A 86 0.80 -15.01 15.37
N ALA A 87 0.91 -15.86 16.39
CA ALA A 87 -0.12 -16.03 17.42
C ALA A 87 -0.27 -14.75 18.24
N ASP A 88 0.84 -14.15 18.67
CA ASP A 88 0.81 -12.89 19.43
C ASP A 88 0.18 -11.76 18.63
N TYR A 89 0.54 -11.65 17.33
CA TYR A 89 -0.10 -10.70 16.43
C TYR A 89 -1.61 -10.93 16.31
N GLN A 90 -2.03 -12.19 16.10
CA GLN A 90 -3.46 -12.53 15.99
C GLN A 90 -4.22 -12.21 17.26
N ASN A 91 -3.64 -12.52 18.43
CA ASN A 91 -4.25 -12.21 19.72
C ASN A 91 -4.43 -10.70 19.91
N GLN A 92 -3.41 -9.89 19.62
CA GLN A 92 -3.52 -8.43 19.69
C GLN A 92 -4.56 -7.86 18.71
N VAL A 93 -4.62 -8.40 17.48
CA VAL A 93 -5.63 -7.99 16.51
C VAL A 93 -7.04 -8.32 16.98
N ASN A 94 -7.25 -9.52 17.52
CA ASN A 94 -8.55 -9.93 18.04
C ASN A 94 -8.95 -9.08 19.25
N GLU A 95 -8.03 -8.84 20.19
CA GLU A 95 -8.26 -7.97 21.35
C GLU A 95 -8.69 -6.56 20.93
N MET A 96 -8.03 -5.97 19.91
CA MET A 96 -8.43 -4.66 19.37
C MET A 96 -9.82 -4.69 18.73
N LEU A 97 -10.15 -5.74 17.97
CA LEU A 97 -11.43 -5.84 17.26
C LEU A 97 -12.60 -6.21 18.18
N GLU A 98 -12.32 -6.80 19.34
CA GLU A 98 -13.30 -7.14 20.37
C GLU A 98 -13.73 -5.92 21.22
N ASP A 99 -13.03 -4.78 21.12
CA ASP A 99 -13.42 -3.55 21.81
C ASP A 99 -14.74 -2.99 21.27
N LYS A 100 -15.81 -3.26 22.02
CA LYS A 100 -17.19 -2.85 21.71
C LYS A 100 -17.43 -1.34 21.83
N ASN A 101 -16.51 -0.58 22.42
CA ASN A 101 -16.61 0.87 22.47
C ASN A 101 -16.22 1.50 21.12
N ILE A 102 -15.34 0.82 20.36
CA ILE A 102 -14.81 1.31 19.08
C ILE A 102 -15.46 0.58 17.90
N TYR A 103 -15.61 -0.74 18.00
CA TYR A 103 -16.10 -1.58 16.91
C TYR A 103 -17.48 -2.16 17.21
N THR A 104 -18.29 -2.32 16.16
CA THR A 104 -19.58 -2.99 16.24
C THR A 104 -19.62 -4.12 15.23
N HIS A 105 -20.04 -5.30 15.67
CA HIS A 105 -20.15 -6.47 14.81
C HIS A 105 -21.28 -6.28 13.78
N ILE A 106 -20.97 -6.43 12.49
CA ILE A 106 -21.97 -6.38 11.43
C ILE A 106 -22.72 -7.71 11.39
N THR A 107 -23.99 -7.71 11.79
CA THR A 107 -24.81 -8.92 11.88
C THR A 107 -25.44 -9.32 10.55
N ASP A 108 -25.79 -8.34 9.70
CA ASP A 108 -26.37 -8.58 8.38
C ASP A 108 -25.32 -8.39 7.28
N LYS A 109 -24.85 -9.50 6.70
CA LYS A 109 -23.85 -9.51 5.61
C LYS A 109 -24.37 -8.89 4.31
N ARG A 110 -25.69 -8.72 4.13
CA ARG A 110 -26.28 -8.08 2.95
C ARG A 110 -26.38 -6.57 3.11
N ARG A 111 -26.28 -6.06 4.35
CA ARG A 111 -26.44 -4.65 4.65
C ARG A 111 -25.09 -3.97 4.72
N ASN A 112 -24.86 -3.04 3.81
CA ASN A 112 -23.72 -2.15 3.89
C ASN A 112 -23.94 -1.15 5.06
N PRO A 113 -23.07 -1.13 6.09
CA PRO A 113 -23.24 -0.22 7.22
C PRO A 113 -23.00 1.25 6.83
N THR A 114 -22.36 1.53 5.69
CA THR A 114 -22.05 2.92 5.29
C THR A 114 -23.18 3.63 4.57
N SER A 115 -24.24 2.92 4.14
CA SER A 115 -25.32 3.52 3.35
C SER A 115 -26.02 4.67 4.08
N LYS A 116 -26.20 4.56 5.41
CA LYS A 116 -26.80 5.65 6.20
C LYS A 116 -25.92 6.89 6.20
N THR A 117 -24.64 6.73 6.53
CA THR A 117 -23.66 7.83 6.53
C THR A 117 -23.50 8.45 5.14
N GLU A 118 -23.54 7.63 4.09
CA GLU A 118 -23.49 8.08 2.70
C GLU A 118 -24.69 8.99 2.36
N LEU A 119 -25.91 8.55 2.70
CA LEU A 119 -27.12 9.35 2.49
C LEU A 119 -27.10 10.67 3.27
N GLU A 120 -26.67 10.64 4.53
CA GLU A 120 -26.51 11.85 5.35
C GLU A 120 -25.48 12.82 4.76
N LEU A 121 -24.38 12.32 4.21
CA LEU A 121 -23.38 13.13 3.53
C LEU A 121 -23.92 13.70 2.22
N GLN A 122 -24.64 12.90 1.42
CA GLN A 122 -25.28 13.37 0.18
C GLN A 122 -26.28 14.50 0.45
N ASP A 123 -27.12 14.38 1.49
CA ASP A 123 -28.08 15.42 1.88
C ASP A 123 -27.35 16.72 2.26
N ARG A 124 -26.28 16.64 3.06
CA ARG A 124 -25.46 17.81 3.42
C ARG A 124 -24.82 18.47 2.19
N LEU A 125 -24.27 17.67 1.27
CA LEU A 125 -23.67 18.18 0.04
C LEU A 125 -24.70 18.83 -0.88
N LEU A 126 -25.92 18.28 -0.94
CA LEU A 126 -27.03 18.87 -1.71
C LEU A 126 -27.44 20.22 -1.14
N ARG A 127 -27.60 20.34 0.19
CA ARG A 127 -27.90 21.63 0.84
C ARG A 127 -26.81 22.68 0.56
N LEU A 128 -25.54 22.29 0.57
CA LEU A 128 -24.43 23.18 0.26
C LEU A 128 -24.42 23.63 -1.21
N LYS A 129 -24.85 22.77 -2.12
CA LYS A 129 -25.08 23.13 -3.52
C LYS A 129 -26.26 24.11 -3.64
N ASP A 130 -27.38 23.82 -2.99
CA ASP A 130 -28.61 24.63 -3.09
C ASP A 130 -28.44 26.02 -2.46
N THR A 131 -27.57 26.14 -1.45
CA THR A 131 -27.19 27.42 -0.81
C THR A 131 -26.07 28.16 -1.55
N GLY A 132 -25.58 27.63 -2.68
CA GLY A 132 -24.57 28.28 -3.51
C GLY A 132 -23.13 28.17 -3.00
N HIS A 133 -22.87 27.37 -1.96
CA HIS A 133 -21.51 27.13 -1.45
C HIS A 133 -20.72 26.13 -2.29
N LEU A 134 -21.39 25.31 -3.12
CA LEU A 134 -20.77 24.38 -4.05
C LEU A 134 -21.27 24.61 -5.47
N THR A 135 -20.34 24.59 -6.43
CA THR A 135 -20.68 24.49 -7.84
C THR A 135 -21.14 23.08 -8.20
N GLU A 136 -21.84 22.94 -9.33
CA GLU A 136 -22.30 21.63 -9.81
C GLU A 136 -21.14 20.61 -9.98
N ASN A 137 -20.00 21.08 -10.48
CA ASN A 137 -18.83 20.23 -10.69
C ASN A 137 -18.22 19.77 -9.36
N GLN A 138 -18.17 20.65 -8.35
CA GLN A 138 -17.71 20.30 -7.01
C GLN A 138 -18.67 19.32 -6.33
N TYR A 139 -19.98 19.55 -6.42
CA TYR A 139 -20.99 18.62 -5.91
C TYR A 139 -20.82 17.23 -6.53
N LYS A 140 -20.72 17.12 -7.86
CA LYS A 140 -20.54 15.84 -8.55
C LYS A 140 -19.25 15.12 -8.16
N SER A 141 -18.16 15.86 -7.93
CA SER A 141 -16.86 15.31 -7.51
C SER A 141 -16.87 14.81 -6.06
N LEU A 142 -17.56 15.53 -5.17
CA LEU A 142 -17.60 15.22 -3.74
C LEU A 142 -18.68 14.23 -3.36
N ARG A 143 -19.74 14.10 -4.17
CA ARG A 143 -20.88 13.23 -3.88
C ARG A 143 -20.42 11.77 -3.83
N PRO A 144 -20.50 11.11 -2.67
CA PRO A 144 -20.16 9.69 -2.57
C PRO A 144 -21.20 8.83 -3.31
N SER A 145 -20.76 7.70 -3.84
CA SER A 145 -21.61 6.65 -4.41
C SER A 145 -21.01 5.29 -4.10
N ASP A 146 -21.83 4.35 -3.66
CA ASP A 146 -21.44 2.95 -3.40
C ASP A 146 -20.24 2.84 -2.44
N SER A 147 -20.28 3.57 -1.33
CA SER A 147 -19.21 3.59 -0.33
C SER A 147 -19.08 2.22 0.34
N TYR A 148 -17.87 1.82 0.73
CA TYR A 148 -17.64 0.58 1.50
C TYR A 148 -17.11 0.91 2.90
N PRO A 149 -17.38 0.07 3.91
CA PRO A 149 -16.79 0.23 5.24
C PRO A 149 -15.27 0.15 5.16
N ALA A 150 -14.60 0.92 6.01
CA ALA A 150 -13.15 0.91 6.09
C ALA A 150 -12.64 -0.50 6.46
N ALA A 151 -11.64 -0.97 5.72
CA ALA A 151 -10.97 -2.24 6.03
C ALA A 151 -9.95 -2.05 7.16
N PHE A 152 -9.93 -2.99 8.10
CA PHE A 152 -8.88 -3.04 9.10
C PHE A 152 -7.54 -3.41 8.44
N TYR A 153 -6.55 -2.53 8.55
CA TYR A 153 -5.25 -2.73 7.91
C TYR A 153 -4.31 -3.61 8.76
N GLY A 154 -4.21 -3.34 10.07
CA GLY A 154 -3.44 -4.16 11.02
C GLY A 154 -1.91 -4.06 10.93
N LEU A 155 -1.30 -2.95 10.47
CA LEU A 155 0.17 -2.87 10.51
C LEU A 155 0.71 -2.74 11.93
N PRO A 156 1.78 -3.47 12.26
CA PRO A 156 2.54 -3.23 13.47
C PRO A 156 3.12 -1.82 13.50
N LYS A 157 2.97 -1.16 14.64
CA LYS A 157 3.53 0.16 14.92
C LYS A 157 4.82 0.00 15.71
N ILE A 158 5.90 0.59 15.20
CA ILE A 158 7.17 0.65 15.93
C ILE A 158 7.10 1.86 16.87
N HIS A 159 7.18 1.61 18.17
CA HIS A 159 7.21 2.66 19.19
C HIS A 159 8.63 3.22 19.31
N LYS A 160 8.73 4.56 19.41
CA LYS A 160 9.99 5.21 19.76
C LYS A 160 10.34 4.85 21.19
N ILE A 161 11.58 4.45 21.42
CA ILE A 161 12.10 4.28 22.78
C ILE A 161 12.13 5.68 23.41
N PRO A 162 11.64 5.87 24.65
CA PRO A 162 11.85 7.11 25.37
C PRO A 162 13.37 7.35 25.48
N LEU A 163 13.81 8.58 25.23
CA LEU A 163 15.20 8.97 25.40
C LEU A 163 15.54 8.77 26.87
N ILE A 164 16.29 7.72 27.18
CA ILE A 164 16.95 7.60 28.48
C ILE A 164 18.01 8.69 28.46
N GLU A 165 17.89 9.69 29.35
CA GLU A 165 18.97 10.64 29.59
C GLU A 165 20.24 9.82 29.87
N LYS A 166 21.22 9.93 28.98
CA LYS A 166 22.54 9.40 29.26
C LYS A 166 23.05 10.17 30.47
N VAL A 167 22.99 9.54 31.64
CA VAL A 167 23.77 10.01 32.78
C VAL A 167 25.22 9.73 32.39
N ASP A 168 25.89 10.74 31.86
CA ASP A 168 27.32 10.71 31.59
C ASP A 168 28.04 10.53 32.93
N HIS A 169 28.29 9.28 33.32
CA HIS A 169 29.22 8.96 34.39
C HIS A 169 30.65 9.07 33.83
N PHE A 170 31.13 10.30 33.75
CA PHE A 170 32.55 10.60 33.86
C PHE A 170 32.87 10.87 35.33
N THR A 171 33.40 9.85 36.00
CA THR A 171 34.34 9.96 37.13
C THR A 171 35.19 8.70 37.15
#